data_AF-A0A6G9ACS1-F1
#
_entry.id   AF-A0A6G9ACS1-F1
#
_cell.length_a   1.000
_cell.length_b   1.000
_cell.length_c   1.000
_cell.angle_alpha   90.00
_cell.angle_beta   90.00
_cell.angle_gamma   90.00
#
_symmetry.space_group_name_H-M   'P 1'
#
loop_
_entity.id
_entity.type
_entity.pdbx_description
1 polymer ?
#
loop_
_entity_poly.entity_id
_entity_poly.type
_entity_poly.pdbx_seq_one_letter_code
_entity_poly.pdbx_strand_id
1 'polypeptide(L)'
;MTDLPVAYVLLDHVRLPDEEALIRTLRIRHPDVQWGPGGLSRSNDADDPMFIRAGDHLMTILMMPAPIPYDQELWQRASWLWPEAFHAVGRHRAHLIVAPMGSAESNKATKALNFAENTQLTTAFVGAMVAALPEVAAVVWRGNVGRSPEMWLNQSRSAFASYPDQPFALWIEIVPYLAGKTIGALTIGLSAFTGREIEFEVDGLDHGTVTSRVAQLSSYLIAHGLDDGPASGAVFEADSEIDHRVAVFHRNSRFNIGPVISFASLDDRSGRVRTFPIIPSAIARDHPLLVMLGKVGLFDPAQAENQIRLRPDHYESEVRLEAFDRGLSQALSRMIATDIYAEADTNARRALANGDMASAKAILQPWADEVGELQLTVKFALTVCDAFLFMPAPPRSP
;
A
#
# COMPACT_ATOMS: atom_id res chain seq x y z
N MET A 1 7.89 15.16 2.55
CA MET A 1 8.03 15.74 1.21
C MET A 1 6.65 15.70 0.58
N THR A 2 6.07 16.84 0.21
CA THR A 2 4.87 16.86 -0.63
C THR A 2 5.27 16.35 -1.99
N ASP A 3 4.96 15.08 -2.25
CA ASP A 3 5.25 14.43 -3.52
C ASP A 3 4.44 15.12 -4.63
N LEU A 4 5.11 15.65 -5.65
CA LEU A 4 4.45 16.26 -6.80
C LEU A 4 3.95 15.15 -7.74
N PRO A 5 2.80 15.32 -8.42
CA PRO A 5 2.37 14.40 -9.46
C PRO A 5 3.22 14.62 -10.72
N VAL A 6 4.32 13.87 -10.79
CA VAL A 6 5.27 13.88 -11.90
C VAL A 6 4.92 12.78 -12.90
N ALA A 7 4.97 13.11 -14.19
CA ALA A 7 4.88 12.15 -15.28
C ALA A 7 6.16 12.12 -16.11
N TYR A 8 6.57 10.93 -16.51
CA TYR A 8 7.68 10.70 -17.43
C TYR A 8 7.10 10.30 -18.78
N VAL A 9 7.19 11.17 -19.78
CA VAL A 9 6.72 10.88 -21.15
C VAL A 9 7.89 10.32 -21.93
N LEU A 10 7.83 9.03 -22.27
CA LEU A 10 8.93 8.31 -22.91
C LEU A 10 8.89 8.55 -24.42
N LEU A 11 10.04 8.89 -24.98
CA LEU A 11 10.17 9.27 -26.38
C LEU A 11 11.17 8.36 -27.12
N ASP A 12 10.87 8.06 -28.37
CA ASP A 12 11.80 7.36 -29.27
C ASP A 12 13.00 8.26 -29.67
N HIS A 13 12.81 9.59 -29.64
CA HIS A 13 13.79 10.59 -30.05
C HIS A 13 13.83 11.79 -29.08
N VAL A 14 14.99 12.46 -29.00
CA VAL A 14 15.17 13.68 -28.18
C VAL A 14 14.45 14.84 -28.86
N ARG A 15 13.21 15.15 -28.43
CA ARG A 15 12.42 16.24 -29.02
C ARG A 15 11.42 16.86 -28.03
N LEU A 16 11.49 18.19 -27.87
CA LEU A 16 10.47 18.95 -27.16
C LEU A 16 9.21 19.15 -28.04
N PRO A 17 8.01 19.26 -27.44
CA PRO A 17 6.81 19.64 -28.18
C PRO A 17 6.94 21.05 -28.74
N ASP A 18 6.29 21.31 -29.87
CA ASP A 18 6.09 22.69 -30.32
C ASP A 18 5.15 23.42 -29.33
N GLU A 19 5.63 24.51 -28.74
CA GLU A 19 4.93 25.24 -27.68
C GLU A 19 3.54 25.71 -28.14
N GLU A 20 3.45 26.29 -29.34
CA GLU A 20 2.20 26.84 -29.86
C GLU A 20 1.19 25.73 -30.16
N ALA A 21 1.65 24.62 -30.77
CA ALA A 21 0.83 23.44 -31.02
C ALA A 21 0.35 22.79 -29.71
N LEU A 22 1.19 22.71 -28.68
CA LEU A 22 0.82 22.19 -27.38
C LEU A 22 -0.25 23.08 -26.71
N ILE A 23 -0.05 24.40 -26.66
CA ILE A 23 -1.04 25.35 -26.11
C ILE A 23 -2.36 25.27 -26.87
N ARG A 24 -2.32 25.18 -28.21
CA ARG A 24 -3.51 25.01 -29.05
C ARG A 24 -4.25 23.72 -28.69
N THR A 25 -3.52 22.62 -28.53
CA THR A 25 -4.08 21.31 -28.17
C THR A 25 -4.70 21.31 -26.77
N LEU A 26 -4.04 21.96 -25.80
CA LEU A 26 -4.56 22.15 -24.45
C LEU A 26 -5.89 22.91 -24.46
N ARG A 27 -5.97 24.03 -25.19
CA ARG A 27 -7.20 24.83 -25.32
C ARG A 27 -8.35 24.06 -25.98
N ILE A 28 -8.04 23.19 -26.95
CA ILE A 28 -9.06 22.35 -27.62
C ILE A 28 -9.58 21.27 -26.67
N ARG A 29 -8.69 20.60 -25.93
CA ARG A 29 -9.04 19.45 -25.08
C ARG A 29 -9.64 19.87 -23.73
N HIS A 30 -9.19 21.00 -23.18
CA HIS A 30 -9.54 21.50 -21.85
C HIS A 30 -9.79 23.01 -21.89
N PRO A 31 -10.89 23.46 -22.53
CA PRO A 31 -11.17 24.88 -22.76
C PRO A 31 -11.43 25.70 -21.49
N ASP A 32 -11.83 25.04 -20.40
CA ASP A 32 -12.17 25.70 -19.14
C ASP A 32 -10.95 26.18 -18.33
N VAL A 33 -9.75 25.73 -18.71
CA VAL A 33 -8.49 26.17 -18.11
C VAL A 33 -7.81 27.19 -19.01
N GLN A 34 -7.31 28.28 -18.44
CA GLN A 34 -6.60 29.31 -19.18
C GLN A 34 -5.16 28.88 -19.48
N TRP A 35 -4.92 28.39 -20.70
CA TRP A 35 -3.58 27.98 -21.14
C TRP A 35 -2.86 29.10 -21.90
N GLY A 36 -1.57 29.28 -21.59
CA GLY A 36 -0.74 30.25 -22.30
C GLY A 36 0.77 30.04 -22.11
N PRO A 37 1.59 30.86 -22.76
CA PRO A 37 3.05 30.82 -22.58
C PRO A 37 3.44 31.09 -21.11
N GLY A 38 4.50 30.45 -20.63
CA GLY A 38 4.98 30.61 -19.25
C GLY A 38 5.68 31.94 -18.94
N GLY A 39 6.01 32.75 -19.96
CA GLY A 39 6.51 34.13 -19.80
C GLY A 39 7.95 34.28 -19.29
N LEU A 40 8.68 33.18 -19.07
CA LEU A 40 10.11 33.19 -18.73
C LEU A 40 10.94 33.29 -20.02
N SER A 41 11.96 34.16 -20.04
CA SER A 41 12.81 34.40 -21.22
C SER A 41 13.39 33.08 -21.76
N ARG A 42 13.25 32.86 -23.06
CA ARG A 42 13.72 31.66 -23.75
C ARG A 42 15.24 31.50 -23.64
N SER A 43 15.66 30.51 -22.87
CA SER A 43 16.69 29.54 -23.25
C SER A 43 16.57 29.09 -24.71
N ASN A 44 17.47 29.44 -25.64
CA ASN A 44 17.54 28.71 -26.92
C ASN A 44 18.36 27.40 -26.77
N ASP A 45 18.85 27.11 -25.57
CA ASP A 45 19.52 25.85 -25.25
C ASP A 45 18.50 24.73 -25.04
N ALA A 46 18.79 23.56 -25.60
CA ALA A 46 17.93 22.38 -25.51
C ALA A 46 17.80 21.82 -24.07
N ASP A 47 18.66 22.28 -23.16
CA ASP A 47 18.69 21.89 -21.74
C ASP A 47 17.76 22.74 -20.86
N ASP A 48 17.17 23.81 -21.41
CA ASP A 48 16.32 24.71 -20.63
C ASP A 48 14.89 24.17 -20.48
N PRO A 49 14.29 24.27 -19.28
CA PRO A 49 12.93 23.84 -19.05
C PRO A 49 11.93 24.72 -19.83
N MET A 50 10.95 24.07 -20.47
CA MET A 50 9.81 24.74 -21.07
C MET A 50 8.71 24.93 -20.04
N PHE A 51 8.13 26.13 -20.00
CA PHE A 51 7.07 26.47 -19.06
C PHE A 51 5.78 26.86 -19.78
N ILE A 52 4.66 26.30 -19.33
CA ILE A 52 3.32 26.61 -19.83
C ILE A 52 2.45 27.05 -18.66
N ARG A 53 1.78 28.19 -18.81
CA ARG A 53 0.82 28.71 -17.83
C ARG A 53 -0.50 27.95 -17.93
N ALA A 54 -1.07 27.64 -16.77
CA ALA A 54 -2.36 26.98 -16.58
C ALA A 54 -3.16 27.70 -15.48
N GLY A 55 -4.00 28.66 -15.86
CA GLY A 55 -4.58 29.61 -14.92
C GLY A 55 -3.47 30.37 -14.20
N ASP A 56 -3.46 30.34 -12.87
CA ASP A 56 -2.42 30.97 -12.05
C ASP A 56 -1.28 30.01 -11.69
N HIS A 57 -1.24 28.84 -12.33
CA HIS A 57 -0.22 27.82 -12.11
C HIS A 57 0.73 27.67 -13.30
N LEU A 58 1.90 27.09 -13.04
CA LEU A 58 2.90 26.80 -14.05
C LEU A 58 3.13 25.29 -14.17
N MET A 59 3.10 24.79 -15.40
CA MET A 59 3.55 23.45 -15.75
C MET A 59 4.98 23.55 -16.30
N THR A 60 5.84 22.63 -15.88
CA THR A 60 7.21 22.51 -16.38
C THR A 60 7.35 21.26 -17.25
N ILE A 61 8.16 21.37 -18.30
CA ILE A 61 8.62 20.28 -19.14
C ILE A 61 10.14 20.36 -19.16
N LEU A 62 10.80 19.34 -18.63
CA LEU A 62 12.24 19.17 -18.74
C LEU A 62 12.55 18.04 -19.71
N MET A 63 13.39 18.31 -20.71
CA MET A 63 13.91 17.28 -21.60
C MET A 63 15.09 16.56 -20.95
N MET A 64 15.05 15.24 -20.97
CA MET A 64 16.19 14.40 -20.60
C MET A 64 16.61 13.58 -21.82
N PRO A 65 17.81 13.82 -22.40
CA PRO A 65 18.31 13.10 -23.57
C PRO A 65 18.85 11.70 -23.20
N ALA A 66 18.12 10.98 -22.34
CA ALA A 66 18.45 9.64 -21.88
C ALA A 66 17.16 8.86 -21.57
N PRO A 67 17.16 7.53 -21.73
CA PRO A 67 16.05 6.70 -21.27
C PRO A 67 15.94 6.74 -19.74
N ILE A 68 14.74 6.48 -19.20
CA ILE A 68 14.61 6.18 -17.77
C ILE A 68 15.20 4.79 -17.47
N PRO A 69 15.67 4.52 -16.24
CA PRO A 69 16.08 3.17 -15.86
C PRO A 69 14.98 2.14 -16.14
N TYR A 70 15.37 0.98 -16.66
CA TYR A 70 14.43 -0.09 -16.98
C TYR A 70 13.93 -0.78 -15.72
N ASP A 71 12.62 -0.76 -15.50
CA ASP A 71 11.94 -1.44 -14.40
C ASP A 71 11.11 -2.61 -14.93
N GLN A 72 11.63 -3.83 -14.76
CA GLN A 72 10.97 -5.04 -15.24
C GLN A 72 9.58 -5.26 -14.61
N GLU A 73 9.41 -4.95 -13.34
CA GLU A 73 8.15 -5.21 -12.62
C GLU A 73 7.05 -4.26 -13.11
N LEU A 74 7.38 -2.99 -13.31
CA LEU A 74 6.44 -2.01 -13.88
C LEU A 74 5.92 -2.47 -15.23
N TRP A 75 6.81 -2.86 -16.16
CA TRP A 75 6.38 -3.26 -17.50
C TRP A 75 5.69 -4.61 -17.53
N GLN A 76 6.03 -5.53 -16.62
CA GLN A 76 5.30 -6.77 -16.44
C GLN A 76 3.86 -6.52 -16.01
N ARG A 77 3.63 -5.62 -15.04
CA ARG A 77 2.27 -5.24 -14.62
C ARG A 77 1.51 -4.51 -15.74
N ALA A 78 2.15 -3.54 -16.40
CA ALA A 78 1.54 -2.83 -17.52
C ALA A 78 1.13 -3.78 -18.65
N SER A 79 1.89 -4.86 -18.90
CA SER A 79 1.62 -5.84 -19.95
C SER A 79 0.29 -6.58 -19.82
N TRP A 80 -0.31 -6.58 -18.62
CA TRP A 80 -1.63 -7.20 -18.40
C TRP A 80 -2.76 -6.44 -19.07
N LEU A 81 -2.66 -5.12 -19.17
CA LEU A 81 -3.63 -4.26 -19.85
C LEU A 81 -3.15 -3.81 -21.23
N TRP A 82 -1.84 -3.82 -21.45
CA TRP A 82 -1.19 -3.33 -22.66
C TRP A 82 -0.10 -4.31 -23.11
N PRO A 83 -0.44 -5.34 -23.90
CA PRO A 83 0.51 -6.40 -24.29
C PRO A 83 1.80 -5.90 -24.95
N GLU A 84 1.78 -4.76 -25.63
CA GLU A 84 2.93 -4.17 -26.32
C GLU A 84 3.84 -3.33 -25.40
N ALA A 85 3.56 -3.24 -24.10
CA ALA A 85 4.28 -2.42 -23.13
C ALA A 85 5.81 -2.62 -23.18
N PHE A 86 6.26 -3.88 -23.19
CA PHE A 86 7.70 -4.22 -23.27
C PHE A 86 8.35 -3.75 -24.58
N HIS A 87 7.65 -3.90 -25.70
CA HIS A 87 8.15 -3.43 -26.99
C HIS A 87 8.23 -1.90 -27.03
N ALA A 88 7.23 -1.21 -26.47
CA ALA A 88 7.21 0.24 -26.43
C ALA A 88 8.36 0.80 -25.58
N VAL A 89 8.57 0.30 -24.37
CA VAL A 89 9.70 0.76 -23.55
C VAL A 89 11.05 0.37 -24.16
N GLY A 90 11.19 -0.77 -24.84
CA GLY A 90 12.48 -1.14 -25.46
C GLY A 90 13.00 -0.13 -26.49
N ARG A 91 12.10 0.68 -27.08
CA ARG A 91 12.43 1.65 -28.13
C ARG A 91 12.77 3.04 -27.62
N HIS A 92 12.37 3.41 -26.40
CA HIS A 92 12.59 4.77 -25.91
C HIS A 92 14.09 5.09 -25.75
N ARG A 93 14.45 6.35 -26.03
CA ARG A 93 15.83 6.86 -25.98
C ARG A 93 15.94 8.15 -25.17
N ALA A 94 14.81 8.79 -24.90
CA ALA A 94 14.71 10.04 -24.15
C ALA A 94 13.43 10.04 -23.32
N HIS A 95 13.31 11.00 -22.41
CA HIS A 95 12.05 11.25 -21.73
C HIS A 95 11.85 12.73 -21.41
N LEU A 96 10.58 13.13 -21.30
CA LEU A 96 10.19 14.41 -20.73
C LEU A 96 9.78 14.20 -19.28
N ILE A 97 10.25 15.05 -18.38
CA ILE A 97 9.74 15.15 -17.02
C ILE A 97 8.72 16.27 -17.00
N VAL A 98 7.48 15.93 -16.64
CA VAL A 98 6.34 16.84 -16.61
C VAL A 98 5.84 16.96 -15.19
N ALA A 99 5.78 18.19 -14.66
CA ALA A 99 5.34 18.44 -13.29
C ALA A 99 4.69 19.82 -13.13
N PRO A 100 3.81 20.00 -12.14
CA PRO A 100 3.37 21.32 -11.71
C PRO A 100 4.47 21.98 -10.86
N MET A 101 4.75 23.26 -11.10
CA MET A 101 5.80 24.02 -10.41
C MET A 101 5.26 24.99 -9.34
N GLY A 102 3.93 25.11 -9.21
CA GLY A 102 3.28 26.04 -8.29
C GLY A 102 2.76 27.28 -9.01
N SER A 103 2.89 28.47 -8.40
CA SER A 103 2.34 29.72 -8.93
C SER A 103 3.10 30.21 -10.19
N ALA A 104 2.36 30.62 -11.22
CA ALA A 104 2.89 31.31 -12.39
C ALA A 104 3.21 32.79 -12.12
N GLU A 105 2.69 33.35 -11.02
CA GLU A 105 2.93 34.72 -10.60
C GLU A 105 3.73 34.74 -9.28
N SER A 106 4.66 35.69 -9.15
CA SER A 106 5.47 35.89 -7.94
C SER A 106 4.70 36.58 -6.79
N ASN A 107 3.38 36.70 -6.91
CA ASN A 107 2.51 37.28 -5.89
C ASN A 107 2.00 36.20 -4.91
N LYS A 108 1.89 36.58 -3.62
CA LYS A 108 1.51 35.67 -2.52
C LYS A 108 0.02 35.24 -2.52
N ALA A 109 -0.73 35.50 -3.60
CA ALA A 109 -2.18 35.35 -3.63
C ALA A 109 -2.67 34.05 -4.31
N THR A 110 -1.81 33.36 -5.06
CA THR A 110 -2.18 32.11 -5.73
C THR A 110 -2.40 30.99 -4.71
N LYS A 111 -3.61 30.42 -4.67
CA LYS A 111 -3.94 29.25 -3.84
C LYS A 111 -3.04 28.08 -4.24
N ALA A 112 -2.32 27.49 -3.29
CA ALA A 112 -1.61 26.24 -3.58
C ALA A 112 -2.60 25.12 -3.90
N LEU A 113 -2.40 24.42 -5.01
CA LEU A 113 -3.18 23.24 -5.36
C LEU A 113 -2.81 22.08 -4.43
N ASN A 114 -3.81 21.31 -4.00
CA ASN A 114 -3.58 20.04 -3.32
C ASN A 114 -3.09 18.95 -4.32
N PHE A 115 -2.78 17.76 -3.83
CA PHE A 115 -2.24 16.68 -4.67
C PHE A 115 -3.22 16.23 -5.77
N ALA A 116 -4.51 16.16 -5.47
CA ALA A 116 -5.55 15.78 -6.42
C ALA A 116 -5.73 16.85 -7.51
N GLU A 117 -5.82 18.13 -7.14
CA GLU A 117 -5.90 19.25 -8.08
C GLU A 117 -4.67 19.29 -9.01
N ASN A 118 -3.46 19.10 -8.45
CA ASN A 118 -2.24 18.99 -9.26
C ASN A 118 -2.25 17.75 -10.17
N THR A 119 -2.79 16.62 -9.71
CA THR A 119 -2.91 15.40 -10.50
C THR A 119 -3.80 15.61 -11.71
N GLN A 120 -4.97 16.22 -11.52
CA GLN A 120 -5.90 16.56 -12.60
C GLN A 120 -5.22 17.47 -13.63
N LEU A 121 -4.52 18.50 -13.15
CA LEU A 121 -3.81 19.44 -14.01
C LEU A 121 -2.69 18.77 -14.82
N THR A 122 -1.81 18.00 -14.17
CA THR A 122 -0.77 17.22 -14.87
C THR A 122 -1.38 16.23 -15.84
N THR A 123 -2.52 15.63 -15.50
CA THR A 123 -3.18 14.65 -16.38
C THR A 123 -3.67 15.28 -17.68
N ALA A 124 -4.36 16.41 -17.58
CA ALA A 124 -4.79 17.21 -18.73
C ALA A 124 -3.58 17.60 -19.60
N PHE A 125 -2.50 18.04 -18.94
CA PHE A 125 -1.30 18.52 -19.59
C PHE A 125 -0.56 17.44 -20.37
N VAL A 126 -0.32 16.30 -19.73
CA VAL A 126 0.35 15.14 -20.36
C VAL A 126 -0.49 14.60 -21.51
N GLY A 127 -1.81 14.49 -21.36
CA GLY A 127 -2.64 14.01 -22.46
C GLY A 127 -2.67 14.93 -23.68
N ALA A 128 -2.58 16.25 -23.49
CA ALA A 128 -2.40 17.20 -24.59
C ALA A 128 -1.00 17.10 -25.21
N MET A 129 0.03 16.84 -24.40
CA MET A 129 1.39 16.60 -24.88
C MET A 129 1.46 15.34 -25.75
N VAL A 130 0.87 14.22 -25.31
CA VAL A 130 0.79 13.00 -26.10
C VAL A 130 0.04 13.24 -27.42
N ALA A 131 -0.99 14.10 -27.42
CA ALA A 131 -1.70 14.48 -28.64
C ALA A 131 -0.87 15.37 -29.59
N ALA A 132 0.03 16.20 -29.04
CA ALA A 132 0.91 17.09 -29.82
C ALA A 132 2.21 16.40 -30.28
N LEU A 133 2.57 15.26 -29.68
CA LEU A 133 3.77 14.48 -29.97
C LEU A 133 3.41 13.05 -30.40
N PRO A 134 3.32 12.74 -31.71
CA PRO A 134 2.89 11.43 -32.19
C PRO A 134 3.87 10.28 -31.91
N GLU A 135 5.10 10.56 -31.48
CA GLU A 135 6.19 9.58 -31.24
C GLU A 135 6.40 9.27 -29.74
N VAL A 136 5.39 9.50 -28.90
CA VAL A 136 5.43 9.05 -27.50
C VAL A 136 5.32 7.53 -27.47
N ALA A 137 6.30 6.88 -26.83
CA ALA A 137 6.33 5.43 -26.68
C ALA A 137 5.43 4.97 -25.52
N ALA A 138 5.49 5.68 -24.39
CA ALA A 138 4.73 5.37 -23.19
C ALA A 138 4.68 6.59 -22.27
N VAL A 139 3.84 6.54 -21.25
CA VAL A 139 3.92 7.47 -20.12
C VAL A 139 4.01 6.67 -18.83
N VAL A 140 4.94 7.05 -17.98
CA VAL A 140 5.11 6.51 -16.64
C VAL A 140 4.68 7.56 -15.61
N TRP A 141 3.63 7.26 -14.85
CA TRP A 141 3.14 8.12 -13.78
C TRP A 141 3.86 7.81 -12.48
N ARG A 142 4.48 8.85 -11.88
CA ARG A 142 5.23 8.79 -10.61
C ARG A 142 6.23 7.64 -10.50
N GLY A 143 6.79 7.20 -11.63
CA GLY A 143 7.74 6.09 -11.68
C GLY A 143 7.14 4.69 -11.48
N ASN A 144 5.83 4.56 -11.25
CA ASN A 144 5.23 3.30 -10.77
C ASN A 144 4.15 2.72 -11.69
N VAL A 145 3.51 3.55 -12.52
CA VAL A 145 2.36 3.16 -13.35
C VAL A 145 2.64 3.45 -14.81
N GLY A 146 2.79 2.38 -15.62
CA GLY A 146 3.06 2.48 -17.05
C GLY A 146 1.80 2.37 -17.89
N ARG A 147 1.59 3.30 -18.82
CA ARG A 147 0.40 3.32 -19.70
C ARG A 147 0.73 3.66 -21.13
N SER A 148 -0.09 3.13 -22.04
CA SER A 148 0.04 3.38 -23.46
C SER A 148 -0.33 4.82 -23.80
N PRO A 149 0.23 5.40 -24.89
CA PRO A 149 -0.19 6.70 -25.40
C PRO A 149 -1.70 6.76 -25.66
N GLU A 150 -2.30 5.69 -26.18
CA GLU A 150 -3.73 5.61 -26.46
C GLU A 150 -4.59 5.76 -25.19
N MET A 151 -4.22 5.08 -24.10
CA MET A 151 -4.92 5.22 -22.82
C MET A 151 -4.87 6.66 -22.32
N TRP A 152 -3.72 7.33 -22.45
CA TRP A 152 -3.57 8.75 -22.12
C TRP A 152 -4.42 9.65 -23.02
N LEU A 153 -4.40 9.44 -24.33
CA LEU A 153 -5.20 10.22 -25.28
C LEU A 153 -6.71 10.13 -25.02
N ASN A 154 -7.18 8.96 -24.58
CA ASN A 154 -8.57 8.71 -24.30
C ASN A 154 -8.97 9.22 -22.91
N GLN A 155 -8.31 8.74 -21.86
CA GLN A 155 -8.73 8.98 -20.49
C GLN A 155 -8.41 10.38 -19.98
N SER A 156 -7.35 11.04 -20.48
CA SER A 156 -7.02 12.39 -20.02
C SER A 156 -8.10 13.43 -20.36
N ARG A 157 -9.01 13.13 -21.30
CA ARG A 157 -10.12 14.03 -21.65
C ARG A 157 -11.00 14.33 -20.44
N SER A 158 -11.11 13.35 -19.54
CA SER A 158 -11.85 13.45 -18.28
C SER A 158 -10.97 13.89 -17.11
N ALA A 159 -9.81 14.53 -17.35
CA ALA A 159 -8.87 14.93 -16.30
C ALA A 159 -9.49 15.71 -15.14
N PHE A 160 -10.53 16.52 -15.41
CA PHE A 160 -11.27 17.31 -14.41
C PHE A 160 -12.65 16.74 -14.07
N ALA A 161 -12.99 15.53 -14.54
CA ALA A 161 -14.23 14.89 -14.19
C ALA A 161 -14.26 14.56 -12.69
N SER A 162 -15.45 14.69 -12.09
CA SER A 162 -15.67 14.29 -10.70
C SER A 162 -15.78 12.77 -10.58
N TYR A 163 -15.76 12.27 -9.34
CA TYR A 163 -16.14 10.89 -9.04
C TYR A 163 -17.51 10.55 -9.66
N PRO A 164 -17.66 9.39 -10.33
CA PRO A 164 -16.68 8.31 -10.48
C PRO A 164 -15.83 8.37 -11.78
N ASP A 165 -16.02 9.39 -12.63
CA ASP A 165 -15.53 9.42 -14.02
C ASP A 165 -14.08 9.94 -14.18
N GLN A 166 -13.42 10.27 -13.07
CA GLN A 166 -12.02 10.67 -13.04
C GLN A 166 -11.11 9.54 -13.61
N PRO A 167 -10.00 9.87 -14.32
CA PRO A 167 -9.18 8.90 -15.02
C PRO A 167 -8.18 8.20 -14.08
N PHE A 168 -8.68 7.63 -12.99
CA PHE A 168 -7.86 7.03 -11.94
C PHE A 168 -6.95 5.91 -12.45
N ALA A 169 -7.37 5.19 -13.50
CA ALA A 169 -6.59 4.12 -14.10
C ALA A 169 -5.29 4.60 -14.78
N LEU A 170 -5.11 5.91 -15.01
CA LEU A 170 -3.83 6.50 -15.40
C LEU A 170 -2.86 6.67 -14.22
N TRP A 171 -3.38 6.73 -13.00
CA TRP A 171 -2.62 7.07 -11.79
C TRP A 171 -2.30 5.87 -10.92
N ILE A 172 -3.14 4.83 -10.99
CA ILE A 172 -3.01 3.61 -10.20
C ILE A 172 -3.06 2.37 -11.09
N GLU A 173 -2.51 1.28 -10.58
CA GLU A 173 -2.72 -0.07 -11.11
C GLU A 173 -3.52 -0.90 -10.13
N ILE A 174 -4.37 -1.79 -10.66
CA ILE A 174 -5.02 -2.86 -9.90
C ILE A 174 -4.33 -4.14 -10.33
N VAL A 175 -3.58 -4.74 -9.42
CA VAL A 175 -2.74 -5.91 -9.66
C VAL A 175 -3.44 -7.12 -9.05
N PRO A 176 -4.13 -7.94 -9.85
CA PRO A 176 -4.67 -9.19 -9.33
C PRO A 176 -3.57 -10.15 -8.89
N TYR A 177 -3.84 -10.93 -7.85
CA TYR A 177 -2.98 -11.99 -7.37
C TYR A 177 -3.80 -13.17 -6.86
N LEU A 178 -3.17 -14.33 -6.75
CA LEU A 178 -3.74 -15.52 -6.14
C LEU A 178 -3.12 -15.78 -4.77
N ALA A 179 -3.96 -15.86 -3.74
CA ALA A 179 -3.61 -16.26 -2.39
C ALA A 179 -4.30 -17.59 -2.06
N GLY A 180 -3.55 -18.69 -2.18
CA GLY A 180 -4.11 -20.03 -2.12
C GLY A 180 -5.13 -20.27 -3.24
N LYS A 181 -6.42 -20.22 -2.91
CA LYS A 181 -7.54 -20.33 -3.86
C LYS A 181 -8.34 -19.02 -3.99
N THR A 182 -7.97 -17.98 -3.26
CA THR A 182 -8.68 -16.68 -3.29
C THR A 182 -8.02 -15.76 -4.30
N ILE A 183 -8.81 -15.24 -5.23
CA ILE A 183 -8.39 -14.15 -6.10
C ILE A 183 -8.46 -12.87 -5.28
N GLY A 184 -7.32 -12.20 -5.14
CA GLY A 184 -7.23 -10.88 -4.55
C GLY A 184 -6.75 -9.86 -5.57
N ALA A 185 -6.73 -8.61 -5.15
CA ALA A 185 -6.07 -7.54 -5.88
C ALA A 185 -5.42 -6.55 -4.91
N LEU A 186 -4.29 -6.00 -5.31
CA LEU A 186 -3.64 -4.89 -4.63
C LEU A 186 -3.56 -3.68 -5.54
N THR A 187 -3.54 -2.48 -4.96
CA THR A 187 -3.25 -1.27 -5.74
C THR A 187 -1.77 -0.92 -5.71
N ILE A 188 -1.32 -0.24 -6.75
CA ILE A 188 -0.04 0.46 -6.78
C ILE A 188 -0.31 1.89 -7.21
N GLY A 189 0.14 2.86 -6.42
CA GLY A 189 0.04 4.30 -6.70
C GLY A 189 -1.07 5.02 -5.93
N LEU A 190 -2.02 4.30 -5.32
CA LEU A 190 -3.12 4.92 -4.56
C LEU A 190 -2.61 5.63 -3.31
N SER A 191 -1.51 5.13 -2.72
CA SER A 191 -0.86 5.73 -1.54
C SER A 191 -0.47 7.19 -1.73
N ALA A 192 -0.32 7.66 -2.98
CA ALA A 192 -0.09 9.06 -3.29
C ALA A 192 -1.23 9.98 -2.83
N PHE A 193 -2.46 9.47 -2.82
CA PHE A 193 -3.67 10.22 -2.47
C PHE A 193 -4.08 9.99 -1.02
N THR A 194 -3.89 8.78 -0.51
CA THR A 194 -4.49 8.33 0.77
C THR A 194 -3.45 7.96 1.83
N GLY A 195 -2.17 7.89 1.47
CA GLY A 195 -1.10 7.33 2.31
C GLY A 195 -1.11 5.79 2.41
N ARG A 196 -2.03 5.09 1.72
CA ARG A 196 -2.17 3.63 1.76
C ARG A 196 -2.54 3.04 0.41
N GLU A 197 -2.04 1.85 0.11
CA GLU A 197 -2.61 1.03 -0.97
C GLU A 197 -3.85 0.25 -0.48
N ILE A 198 -4.57 -0.41 -1.38
CA ILE A 198 -5.60 -1.40 -1.03
C ILE A 198 -4.98 -2.79 -1.16
N GLU A 199 -5.30 -3.69 -0.22
CA GLU A 199 -5.04 -5.13 -0.32
C GLU A 199 -6.38 -5.86 -0.13
N PHE A 200 -7.04 -6.19 -1.24
CA PHE A 200 -8.38 -6.77 -1.23
C PHE A 200 -8.31 -8.29 -1.45
N GLU A 201 -8.69 -9.06 -0.43
CA GLU A 201 -8.67 -10.52 -0.45
C GLU A 201 -9.96 -11.09 0.18
N VAL A 202 -11.04 -11.04 -0.59
CA VAL A 202 -12.36 -11.55 -0.16
C VAL A 202 -12.66 -12.87 -0.86
N ASP A 203 -13.00 -13.88 -0.08
CA ASP A 203 -13.24 -15.24 -0.55
C ASP A 203 -14.47 -15.34 -1.47
N GLY A 204 -14.41 -16.24 -2.46
CA GLY A 204 -15.57 -16.58 -3.30
C GLY A 204 -15.85 -15.62 -4.46
N LEU A 205 -15.06 -14.56 -4.63
CA LEU A 205 -15.23 -13.59 -5.70
C LEU A 205 -14.40 -13.96 -6.95
N ASP A 206 -14.97 -13.68 -8.12
CA ASP A 206 -14.26 -13.77 -9.39
C ASP A 206 -13.38 -12.53 -9.66
N HIS A 207 -12.51 -12.63 -10.66
CA HIS A 207 -11.57 -11.58 -11.03
C HIS A 207 -12.24 -10.24 -11.42
N GLY A 208 -13.36 -10.29 -12.14
CA GLY A 208 -14.09 -9.09 -12.58
C GLY A 208 -14.71 -8.35 -11.40
N THR A 209 -15.33 -9.11 -10.49
CA THR A 209 -15.94 -8.56 -9.27
C THR A 209 -14.89 -7.93 -8.35
N VAL A 210 -13.77 -8.61 -8.11
CA VAL A 210 -12.63 -8.06 -7.35
C VAL A 210 -12.13 -6.75 -7.96
N THR A 211 -11.87 -6.75 -9.27
CA THR A 211 -11.35 -5.57 -9.98
C THR A 211 -12.32 -4.39 -9.91
N SER A 212 -13.61 -4.64 -10.11
CA SER A 212 -14.68 -3.62 -10.03
C SER A 212 -14.76 -2.99 -8.64
N ARG A 213 -14.75 -3.81 -7.57
CA ARG A 213 -14.80 -3.33 -6.19
C ARG A 213 -13.56 -2.49 -5.83
N VAL A 214 -12.36 -2.94 -6.20
CA VAL A 214 -11.12 -2.17 -5.96
C VAL A 214 -11.10 -0.87 -6.76
N ALA A 215 -11.59 -0.88 -8.00
CA ALA A 215 -11.72 0.32 -8.82
C ALA A 215 -12.66 1.36 -8.21
N GLN A 216 -13.86 0.93 -7.77
CA GLN A 216 -14.84 1.80 -7.12
C GLN A 216 -14.28 2.39 -5.83
N LEU A 217 -13.68 1.55 -4.97
CA LEU A 217 -13.07 2.00 -3.73
C LEU A 217 -11.91 2.97 -3.96
N SER A 218 -11.06 2.67 -4.94
CA SER A 218 -9.93 3.53 -5.31
C SER A 218 -10.42 4.90 -5.78
N SER A 219 -11.41 4.92 -6.69
CA SER A 219 -12.03 6.16 -7.16
C SER A 219 -12.68 6.94 -6.00
N TYR A 220 -13.38 6.26 -5.10
CA TYR A 220 -13.97 6.88 -3.91
C TYR A 220 -12.92 7.52 -3.00
N LEU A 221 -11.85 6.79 -2.68
CA LEU A 221 -10.79 7.26 -1.78
C LEU A 221 -9.96 8.40 -2.40
N ILE A 222 -9.77 8.41 -3.72
CA ILE A 222 -9.13 9.54 -4.41
C ILE A 222 -9.97 10.82 -4.27
N ALA A 223 -11.30 10.69 -4.34
CA ALA A 223 -12.20 11.84 -4.29
C ALA A 223 -12.46 12.36 -2.88
N HIS A 224 -12.55 11.48 -1.88
CA HIS A 224 -12.96 11.82 -0.51
C HIS A 224 -11.84 11.70 0.53
N GLY A 225 -10.69 11.11 0.15
CA GLY A 225 -9.59 10.86 1.07
C GLY A 225 -9.85 9.67 2.01
N LEU A 226 -8.90 9.44 2.94
CA LEU A 226 -8.97 8.34 3.89
C LEU A 226 -9.90 8.62 5.08
N ASP A 227 -10.05 9.88 5.48
CA ASP A 227 -10.85 10.28 6.65
C ASP A 227 -12.34 9.93 6.47
N ASP A 228 -12.83 10.02 5.23
CA ASP A 228 -14.18 9.59 4.82
C ASP A 228 -14.22 8.13 4.32
N GLY A 229 -13.11 7.41 4.45
CA GLY A 229 -12.93 6.01 4.05
C GLY A 229 -13.26 4.99 5.15
N PRO A 230 -13.18 3.69 4.84
CA PRO A 230 -13.43 2.64 5.84
C PRO A 230 -12.40 2.68 6.98
N ALA A 231 -12.89 2.80 8.22
CA ALA A 231 -12.05 2.76 9.42
C ALA A 231 -11.46 1.36 9.66
N SER A 232 -10.27 1.30 10.27
CA SER A 232 -9.70 0.03 10.73
C SER A 232 -10.60 -0.61 11.78
N GLY A 233 -10.85 -1.92 11.65
CA GLY A 233 -11.77 -2.68 12.49
C GLY A 233 -13.23 -2.63 12.04
N ALA A 234 -13.57 -1.85 10.99
CA ALA A 234 -14.90 -1.88 10.40
C ALA A 234 -15.22 -3.27 9.83
N VAL A 235 -16.50 -3.65 9.89
CA VAL A 235 -17.02 -4.90 9.33
C VAL A 235 -18.20 -4.55 8.43
N PHE A 236 -18.10 -4.95 7.16
CA PHE A 236 -19.18 -4.87 6.20
C PHE A 236 -20.02 -6.14 6.28
N GLU A 237 -21.34 -5.98 6.33
CA GLU A 237 -22.30 -7.07 6.25
C GLU A 237 -22.37 -7.64 4.83
N ALA A 238 -22.95 -8.83 4.72
CA ALA A 238 -23.20 -9.47 3.44
C ALA A 238 -24.06 -8.60 2.51
N ASP A 239 -23.78 -8.63 1.22
CA ASP A 239 -24.53 -7.99 0.15
C ASP A 239 -24.90 -9.00 -0.97
N SER A 240 -25.36 -8.51 -2.12
CA SER A 240 -25.77 -9.36 -3.25
C SER A 240 -24.63 -10.10 -3.93
N GLU A 241 -23.39 -9.63 -3.80
CA GLU A 241 -22.20 -10.22 -4.41
C GLU A 241 -21.33 -10.95 -3.36
N ILE A 242 -21.36 -10.49 -2.11
CA ILE A 242 -20.59 -11.06 -0.99
C ILE A 242 -21.57 -11.58 0.06
N ASP A 243 -21.71 -12.89 0.16
CA ASP A 243 -22.69 -13.52 1.05
C ASP A 243 -22.23 -13.66 2.53
N HIS A 244 -21.17 -12.94 2.93
CA HIS A 244 -20.53 -13.02 4.23
C HIS A 244 -19.92 -11.69 4.66
N ARG A 245 -19.44 -11.63 5.91
CA ARG A 245 -18.88 -10.42 6.48
C ARG A 245 -17.43 -10.21 6.04
N VAL A 246 -17.10 -8.96 5.74
CA VAL A 246 -15.74 -8.53 5.34
C VAL A 246 -15.21 -7.56 6.39
N ALA A 247 -14.06 -7.88 6.96
CA ALA A 247 -13.37 -7.01 7.90
C ALA A 247 -12.36 -6.11 7.19
N VAL A 248 -12.20 -4.90 7.70
CA VAL A 248 -11.20 -3.92 7.25
C VAL A 248 -10.11 -3.78 8.29
N PHE A 249 -8.85 -3.78 7.84
CA PHE A 249 -7.71 -3.48 8.69
C PHE A 249 -6.78 -2.48 8.02
N HIS A 250 -6.40 -1.42 8.74
CA HIS A 250 -5.29 -0.57 8.36
C HIS A 250 -4.01 -1.20 8.91
N ARG A 251 -3.16 -1.73 8.02
CA ARG A 251 -2.02 -2.57 8.40
C ARG A 251 -0.87 -2.44 7.42
N ASN A 252 0.26 -3.09 7.67
CA ASN A 252 1.31 -3.25 6.64
C ASN A 252 0.94 -4.40 5.69
N SER A 253 1.33 -4.30 4.42
CA SER A 253 1.11 -5.39 3.48
C SER A 253 2.09 -6.53 3.75
N ARG A 254 1.59 -7.75 3.68
CA ARG A 254 2.41 -8.97 3.68
C ARG A 254 3.29 -9.12 2.43
N PHE A 255 3.04 -8.32 1.40
CA PHE A 255 3.82 -8.28 0.16
C PHE A 255 4.87 -7.16 0.14
N ASN A 256 5.09 -6.49 1.28
CA ASN A 256 6.09 -5.43 1.42
C ASN A 256 5.87 -4.22 0.48
N ILE A 257 4.62 -3.92 0.12
CA ILE A 257 4.25 -2.72 -0.65
C ILE A 257 3.94 -1.49 0.25
N GLY A 258 4.22 -1.59 1.55
CA GLY A 258 3.96 -0.55 2.54
C GLY A 258 2.57 -0.65 3.20
N PRO A 259 2.06 0.47 3.76
CA PRO A 259 0.78 0.51 4.45
C PRO A 259 -0.41 0.27 3.51
N VAL A 260 -1.37 -0.52 3.96
CA VAL A 260 -2.58 -0.89 3.21
C VAL A 260 -3.86 -0.68 4.00
N ILE A 261 -4.96 -0.53 3.27
CA ILE A 261 -6.32 -0.82 3.71
C ILE A 261 -6.61 -2.24 3.22
N SER A 262 -6.61 -3.19 4.15
CA SER A 262 -6.84 -4.60 3.84
C SER A 262 -8.30 -4.98 4.03
N PHE A 263 -8.84 -5.73 3.09
CA PHE A 263 -10.17 -6.33 3.15
C PHE A 263 -10.02 -7.84 3.17
N ALA A 264 -10.60 -8.49 4.18
CA ALA A 264 -10.53 -9.93 4.32
C ALA A 264 -11.87 -10.51 4.80
N SER A 265 -12.22 -11.69 4.32
CA SER A 265 -13.36 -12.45 4.82
C SER A 265 -13.17 -12.74 6.31
N LEU A 266 -14.17 -12.36 7.12
CA LEU A 266 -14.12 -12.55 8.57
C LEU A 266 -14.44 -14.00 8.97
N ASP A 267 -15.34 -14.64 8.21
CA ASP A 267 -15.81 -15.99 8.48
C ASP A 267 -14.92 -17.01 7.73
N ASP A 268 -14.38 -18.00 8.46
CA ASP A 268 -13.57 -19.06 7.86
C ASP A 268 -14.45 -20.15 7.22
N ARG A 269 -15.08 -19.80 6.10
CA ARG A 269 -15.99 -20.73 5.37
C ARG A 269 -15.25 -21.89 4.71
N SER A 270 -13.98 -21.68 4.46
CA SER A 270 -13.13 -22.60 3.70
C SER A 270 -12.33 -23.55 4.57
N GLY A 271 -12.43 -23.46 5.90
CA GLY A 271 -11.59 -24.21 6.84
C GLY A 271 -10.10 -23.93 6.63
N ARG A 272 -9.78 -22.71 6.15
CA ARG A 272 -8.44 -22.26 5.81
C ARG A 272 -7.79 -21.50 6.95
N VAL A 273 -8.43 -21.35 8.09
CA VAL A 273 -7.82 -20.73 9.26
C VAL A 273 -7.35 -21.82 10.21
N ARG A 274 -6.08 -21.72 10.61
CA ARG A 274 -5.48 -22.54 11.65
C ARG A 274 -5.15 -21.68 12.86
N THR A 275 -5.15 -22.33 14.00
CA THR A 275 -4.84 -21.69 15.27
C THR A 275 -3.44 -22.08 15.71
N PHE A 276 -2.63 -21.09 16.05
CA PHE A 276 -1.24 -21.28 16.46
C PHE A 276 -1.01 -20.63 17.82
N PRO A 277 -0.25 -21.26 18.73
CA PRO A 277 0.17 -20.59 19.94
C PRO A 277 1.14 -19.45 19.61
N ILE A 278 0.91 -18.29 20.22
CA ILE A 278 1.80 -17.12 20.04
C ILE A 278 3.18 -17.47 20.61
N ILE A 279 3.21 -17.91 21.86
CA ILE A 279 4.38 -18.50 22.51
C ILE A 279 4.31 -20.02 22.31
N PRO A 280 5.24 -20.65 21.57
CA PRO A 280 5.16 -22.06 21.24
C PRO A 280 5.39 -22.94 22.48
N SER A 281 4.80 -24.13 22.49
CA SER A 281 4.88 -25.05 23.63
C SER A 281 6.32 -25.44 23.99
N ALA A 282 7.26 -25.40 23.05
CA ALA A 282 8.68 -25.61 23.35
C ALA A 282 9.21 -24.52 24.29
N ILE A 283 9.03 -23.24 23.95
CA ILE A 283 9.42 -22.11 24.81
C ILE A 283 8.66 -22.15 26.14
N ALA A 284 7.35 -22.46 26.12
CA ALA A 284 6.54 -22.55 27.33
C ALA A 284 7.04 -23.62 28.32
N ARG A 285 7.56 -24.75 27.83
CA ARG A 285 8.10 -25.83 28.67
C ARG A 285 9.50 -25.57 29.20
N ASP A 286 10.30 -24.79 28.47
CA ASP A 286 11.72 -24.61 28.79
C ASP A 286 11.98 -23.29 29.53
N HIS A 287 11.13 -22.27 29.40
CA HIS A 287 11.33 -20.97 30.03
C HIS A 287 10.91 -20.98 31.52
N PRO A 288 11.79 -20.63 32.48
CA PRO A 288 11.52 -20.73 33.92
C PRO A 288 10.24 -20.03 34.38
N LEU A 289 9.97 -18.82 33.87
CA LEU A 289 8.75 -18.08 34.17
C LEU A 289 7.50 -18.84 33.74
N LEU A 290 7.44 -19.26 32.48
CA LEU A 290 6.26 -19.88 31.91
C LEU A 290 5.98 -21.24 32.54
N VAL A 291 7.02 -21.98 32.92
CA VAL A 291 6.90 -23.21 33.71
C VAL A 291 6.24 -22.94 35.06
N MET A 292 6.65 -21.89 35.76
CA MET A 292 6.07 -21.53 37.05
C MET A 292 4.62 -21.04 36.92
N LEU A 293 4.34 -20.18 35.94
CA LEU A 293 2.99 -19.71 35.64
C LEU A 293 2.06 -20.87 35.27
N GLY A 294 2.54 -21.82 34.45
CA GLY A 294 1.78 -23.03 34.09
C GLY A 294 1.47 -23.91 35.30
N LYS A 295 2.42 -24.08 36.23
CA LYS A 295 2.19 -24.84 37.47
C LYS A 295 1.10 -24.25 38.35
N VAL A 296 0.93 -22.93 38.35
CA VAL A 296 -0.12 -22.24 39.13
C VAL A 296 -1.39 -21.97 38.31
N GLY A 297 -1.47 -22.48 37.08
CA GLY A 297 -2.63 -22.28 36.19
C GLY A 297 -2.84 -20.84 35.74
N LEU A 298 -1.77 -20.05 35.65
CA LEU A 298 -1.77 -18.67 35.15
C LEU A 298 -1.41 -18.55 33.68
N PHE A 299 -0.88 -19.61 33.06
CA PHE A 299 -0.51 -19.59 31.66
C PHE A 299 -0.63 -20.99 31.05
N ASP A 300 -1.32 -21.08 29.91
CA ASP A 300 -1.36 -22.27 29.08
C ASP A 300 -1.35 -21.85 27.60
N PRO A 301 -0.33 -22.21 26.81
CA PRO A 301 -0.29 -21.85 25.39
C PRO A 301 -1.43 -22.46 24.56
N ALA A 302 -2.14 -23.46 25.09
CA ALA A 302 -3.31 -24.06 24.45
C ALA A 302 -4.61 -23.25 24.65
N GLN A 303 -4.64 -22.28 25.56
CA GLN A 303 -5.79 -21.41 25.76
C GLN A 303 -5.99 -20.44 24.59
N ALA A 304 -7.25 -20.13 24.28
CA ALA A 304 -7.64 -19.37 23.09
C ALA A 304 -7.10 -17.93 23.10
N GLU A 305 -7.01 -17.30 24.28
CA GLU A 305 -6.40 -15.97 24.44
C GLU A 305 -4.92 -15.95 24.01
N ASN A 306 -4.21 -17.07 24.22
CA ASN A 306 -2.77 -17.23 23.97
C ASN A 306 -2.47 -17.71 22.54
N GLN A 307 -3.50 -17.73 21.69
CA GLN A 307 -3.44 -18.20 20.33
C GLN A 307 -3.79 -17.11 19.33
N ILE A 308 -3.28 -17.27 18.11
CA ILE A 308 -3.55 -16.46 16.93
C ILE A 308 -4.16 -17.34 15.84
N ARG A 309 -5.15 -16.78 15.13
CA ARG A 309 -5.78 -17.41 13.97
C ARG A 309 -5.13 -16.89 12.70
N LEU A 310 -4.49 -17.76 11.93
CA LEU A 310 -3.76 -17.41 10.72
C LEU A 310 -4.18 -18.31 9.55
N ARG A 311 -4.03 -17.80 8.33
CA ARG A 311 -4.32 -18.52 7.09
C ARG A 311 -3.06 -19.21 6.56
N PRO A 312 -2.95 -20.55 6.50
CA PRO A 312 -1.76 -21.22 6.01
C PRO A 312 -1.39 -20.86 4.56
N ASP A 313 -2.36 -20.51 3.72
CA ASP A 313 -2.10 -20.06 2.34
C ASP A 313 -1.48 -18.65 2.24
N HIS A 314 -1.31 -17.96 3.37
CA HIS A 314 -0.56 -16.69 3.45
C HIS A 314 0.94 -16.88 3.67
N TYR A 315 1.41 -18.11 3.90
CA TYR A 315 2.80 -18.39 4.26
C TYR A 315 3.40 -19.50 3.39
N GLU A 316 4.72 -19.46 3.19
CA GLU A 316 5.43 -20.48 2.39
C GLU A 316 5.40 -21.86 3.07
N SER A 317 5.51 -21.86 4.40
CA SER A 317 5.46 -23.05 5.24
C SER A 317 5.03 -22.67 6.66
N GLU A 318 4.64 -23.65 7.46
CA GLU A 318 4.35 -23.47 8.90
C GLU A 318 5.61 -23.61 9.77
N VAL A 319 6.78 -23.27 9.21
CA VAL A 319 8.05 -23.21 9.96
C VAL A 319 8.18 -21.84 10.59
N ARG A 320 8.23 -21.81 11.93
CA ARG A 320 8.33 -20.55 12.71
C ARG A 320 9.61 -19.80 12.39
N LEU A 321 9.51 -18.48 12.30
CA LEU A 321 10.69 -17.63 12.11
C LEU A 321 11.54 -17.62 13.38
N GLU A 322 12.81 -18.02 13.27
CA GLU A 322 13.75 -18.01 14.40
C GLU A 322 13.88 -16.62 15.05
N ALA A 323 13.83 -15.56 14.24
CA ALA A 323 13.90 -14.19 14.74
C ALA A 323 12.71 -13.85 15.65
N PHE A 324 11.51 -14.35 15.31
CA PHE A 324 10.30 -14.16 16.10
C PHE A 324 10.43 -14.87 17.46
N ASP A 325 10.79 -16.15 17.44
CA ASP A 325 10.94 -16.96 18.66
C ASP A 325 12.07 -16.42 19.56
N ARG A 326 13.19 -15.98 18.98
CA ARG A 326 14.28 -15.33 19.71
C ARG A 326 13.84 -14.03 20.37
N GLY A 327 13.04 -13.22 19.68
CA GLY A 327 12.46 -11.99 20.21
C GLY A 327 11.57 -12.26 21.43
N LEU A 328 10.68 -13.25 21.34
CA LEU A 328 9.85 -13.69 22.46
C LEU A 328 10.69 -14.18 23.64
N SER A 329 11.65 -15.09 23.41
CA SER A 329 12.53 -15.59 24.46
C SER A 329 13.32 -14.47 25.14
N GLN A 330 13.80 -13.48 24.38
CA GLN A 330 14.51 -12.34 24.93
C GLN A 330 13.61 -11.46 25.79
N ALA A 331 12.37 -11.19 25.37
CA ALA A 331 11.40 -10.42 26.14
C ALA A 331 11.09 -11.11 27.48
N LEU A 332 10.79 -12.42 27.44
CA LEU A 332 10.54 -13.23 28.62
C LEU A 332 11.75 -13.29 29.57
N SER A 333 12.96 -13.39 29.02
CA SER A 333 14.20 -13.40 29.81
C SER A 333 14.44 -12.08 30.54
N ARG A 334 14.04 -10.94 29.95
CA ARG A 334 14.14 -9.63 30.61
C ARG A 334 13.19 -9.50 31.80
N MET A 335 12.00 -10.10 31.74
CA MET A 335 11.02 -10.07 32.85
C MET A 335 11.59 -10.73 34.12
N ILE A 336 12.38 -11.80 33.96
CA ILE A 336 12.95 -12.55 35.10
C ILE A 336 14.34 -12.07 35.52
N ALA A 337 14.95 -11.15 34.79
CA ALA A 337 16.27 -10.59 35.09
C ALA A 337 16.20 -9.49 36.16
N THR A 338 15.41 -9.72 37.21
CA THR A 338 15.18 -8.76 38.31
C THR A 338 15.22 -9.48 39.66
N ASP A 339 15.73 -8.80 40.69
CA ASP A 339 15.74 -9.33 42.06
C ASP A 339 14.32 -9.58 42.59
N ILE A 340 13.36 -8.76 42.13
CA ILE A 340 11.93 -8.88 42.48
C ILE A 340 11.37 -10.22 42.02
N TYR A 341 11.68 -10.63 40.78
CA TYR A 341 11.25 -11.95 40.29
C TYR A 341 11.94 -13.09 41.04
N ALA A 342 13.24 -12.98 41.34
CA ALA A 342 13.96 -14.02 42.06
C ALA A 342 13.36 -14.29 43.46
N GLU A 343 12.98 -13.22 44.18
CA GLU A 343 12.30 -13.32 45.46
C GLU A 343 10.90 -13.95 45.31
N ALA A 344 10.12 -13.51 44.33
CA ALA A 344 8.78 -14.02 44.09
C ALA A 344 8.77 -15.49 43.64
N ASP A 345 9.67 -15.91 42.76
CA ASP A 345 9.84 -17.32 42.36
C ASP A 345 10.15 -18.19 43.57
N THR A 346 11.07 -17.74 44.45
CA THR A 346 11.40 -18.43 45.69
C THR A 346 10.19 -18.57 46.61
N ASN A 347 9.43 -17.47 46.81
CA ASN A 347 8.26 -17.45 47.66
C ASN A 347 7.10 -18.31 47.09
N ALA A 348 6.89 -18.26 45.77
CA ALA A 348 5.88 -19.08 45.08
C ALA A 348 6.22 -20.56 45.15
N ARG A 349 7.50 -20.96 44.96
CA ARG A 349 7.95 -22.36 45.15
C ARG A 349 7.71 -22.84 46.57
N ARG A 350 7.97 -21.99 47.58
CA ARG A 350 7.72 -22.32 48.99
C ARG A 350 6.22 -22.51 49.25
N ALA A 351 5.38 -21.63 48.71
CA ALA A 351 3.92 -21.75 48.83
C ALA A 351 3.41 -23.05 48.19
N LEU A 352 3.87 -23.37 46.97
CA LEU A 352 3.55 -24.64 46.29
C LEU A 352 3.99 -25.87 47.08
N ALA A 353 5.19 -25.86 47.67
CA ALA A 353 5.68 -26.96 48.50
C ALA A 353 4.81 -27.18 49.75
N ASN A 354 4.17 -26.12 50.25
CA ASN A 354 3.23 -26.17 51.38
C ASN A 354 1.79 -26.49 50.95
N GLY A 355 1.52 -26.72 49.66
CA GLY A 355 0.18 -26.94 49.12
C GLY A 355 -0.68 -25.68 48.98
N ASP A 356 -0.10 -24.49 49.18
CA ASP A 356 -0.81 -23.20 49.09
C ASP A 356 -0.75 -22.63 47.67
N MET A 357 -1.60 -23.19 46.81
CA MET A 357 -1.75 -22.78 45.42
C MET A 357 -2.24 -21.34 45.27
N ALA A 358 -3.10 -20.88 46.19
CA ALA A 358 -3.69 -19.55 46.13
C ALA A 358 -2.63 -18.46 46.36
N SER A 359 -1.78 -18.63 47.36
CA SER A 359 -0.66 -17.71 47.60
C SER A 359 0.36 -17.75 46.47
N ALA A 360 0.70 -18.93 45.94
CA ALA A 360 1.61 -19.04 44.79
C ALA A 360 1.08 -18.29 43.56
N LYS A 361 -0.23 -18.40 43.29
CA LYS A 361 -0.91 -17.67 42.21
C LYS A 361 -0.87 -16.16 42.45
N ALA A 362 -1.21 -15.71 43.66
CA ALA A 362 -1.21 -14.29 44.01
C ALA A 362 0.19 -13.67 43.89
N ILE A 363 1.24 -14.40 44.31
CA ILE A 363 2.63 -13.96 44.19
C ILE A 363 3.02 -13.80 42.72
N LEU A 364 2.67 -14.75 41.85
CA LEU A 364 3.11 -14.75 40.45
C LEU A 364 2.21 -13.93 39.51
N GLN A 365 1.07 -13.42 39.98
CA GLN A 365 0.11 -12.67 39.17
C GLN A 365 0.74 -11.49 38.40
N PRO A 366 1.62 -10.65 38.98
CA PRO A 366 2.20 -9.52 38.25
C PRO A 366 2.95 -9.95 36.97
N TRP A 367 3.67 -11.08 37.01
CA TRP A 367 4.37 -11.59 35.82
C TRP A 367 3.43 -12.28 34.84
N ALA A 368 2.32 -12.87 35.32
CA ALA A 368 1.28 -13.35 34.42
C ALA A 368 0.65 -12.20 33.63
N ASP A 369 0.42 -11.06 34.29
CA ASP A 369 -0.10 -9.85 33.66
C ASP A 369 0.91 -9.30 32.63
N GLU A 370 2.21 -9.22 32.97
CA GLU A 370 3.26 -8.83 32.01
C GLU A 370 3.37 -9.77 30.79
N VAL A 371 3.25 -11.09 30.99
CA VAL A 371 3.20 -12.07 29.90
C VAL A 371 1.93 -11.89 29.06
N GLY A 372 0.80 -11.56 29.69
CA GLY A 372 -0.45 -11.21 29.02
C GLY A 372 -0.29 -10.00 28.10
N GLU A 373 0.31 -8.92 28.60
CA GLU A 373 0.60 -7.71 27.81
C GLU A 373 1.56 -7.97 26.64
N LEU A 374 2.60 -8.79 26.85
CA LEU A 374 3.48 -9.23 25.77
C LEU A 374 2.68 -9.98 24.69
N GLN A 375 1.81 -10.91 25.08
CA GLN A 375 1.01 -11.67 24.13
C GLN A 375 0.01 -10.79 23.38
N LEU A 376 -0.66 -9.85 24.06
CA LEU A 376 -1.55 -8.89 23.40
C LEU A 376 -0.80 -8.06 22.38
N THR A 377 0.38 -7.55 22.74
CA THR A 377 1.25 -6.77 21.85
C THR A 377 1.66 -7.58 20.62
N VAL A 378 2.11 -8.83 20.81
CA VAL A 378 2.51 -9.71 19.72
C VAL A 378 1.31 -10.10 18.84
N LYS A 379 0.15 -10.39 19.45
CA LYS A 379 -1.09 -10.72 18.73
C LYS A 379 -1.52 -9.55 17.85
N PHE A 380 -1.45 -8.32 18.37
CA PHE A 380 -1.69 -7.12 17.60
C PHE A 380 -0.71 -7.00 16.44
N ALA A 381 0.60 -7.08 16.69
CA ALA A 381 1.64 -6.99 15.66
C ALA A 381 1.47 -8.03 14.54
N LEU A 382 1.10 -9.27 14.88
CA LEU A 382 0.79 -10.32 13.91
C LEU A 382 -0.47 -9.99 13.07
N THR A 383 -1.50 -9.44 13.71
CA THR A 383 -2.77 -9.07 13.05
C THR A 383 -2.59 -7.92 12.06
N VAL A 384 -1.78 -6.93 12.43
CA VAL A 384 -1.46 -5.77 11.58
C VAL A 384 -0.23 -6.00 10.68
N CYS A 385 0.27 -7.24 10.63
CA CYS A 385 1.41 -7.63 9.79
C CYS A 385 2.69 -6.80 10.02
N ASP A 386 2.90 -6.30 11.24
CA ASP A 386 4.15 -5.68 11.70
C ASP A 386 5.16 -6.73 12.16
N ALA A 387 4.67 -7.93 12.47
CA ALA A 387 5.45 -9.12 12.72
C ALA A 387 4.85 -10.30 11.97
N PHE A 388 5.68 -11.31 11.71
CA PHE A 388 5.24 -12.55 11.07
C PHE A 388 5.66 -13.74 11.92
N LEU A 389 4.72 -14.68 12.08
CA LEU A 389 4.99 -15.96 12.74
C LEU A 389 5.75 -16.92 11.81
N PHE A 390 5.41 -16.85 10.52
CA PHE A 390 5.91 -17.69 9.45
C PHE A 390 6.34 -16.81 8.27
N MET A 391 7.19 -17.33 7.37
CA MET A 391 7.59 -16.60 6.17
C MET A 391 6.37 -16.32 5.28
N PRO A 392 6.03 -15.06 4.96
CA PRO A 392 4.91 -14.75 4.07
C PRO A 392 5.12 -15.35 2.68
N ALA A 393 4.07 -15.93 2.11
CA ALA A 393 4.10 -16.42 0.73
C ALA A 393 4.11 -15.22 -0.24
N PRO A 394 4.95 -15.27 -1.30
CA PRO A 394 4.90 -14.25 -2.35
C PRO A 394 3.56 -14.31 -3.10
N PRO A 395 3.10 -13.18 -3.67
CA PRO A 395 1.91 -13.19 -4.50
C PRO A 395 2.16 -14.04 -5.74
N ARG A 396 1.15 -14.79 -6.19
CA ARG A 396 1.19 -15.55 -7.44
C ARG A 396 0.33 -14.85 -8.47
N SER A 397 0.75 -14.92 -9.74
CA SER A 397 -0.13 -14.51 -10.84
C SER A 397 -1.39 -15.40 -10.84
N PRO A 398 -2.58 -14.84 -11.07
CA PRO A 398 -3.84 -15.57 -11.14
C PRO A 398 -3.86 -16.71 -12.16
#